data_AF-A0A954IQ74-F1
#
_entry.id   AF-A0A954IQ74-F1
#
_cell.length_a   1.000
_cell.length_b   1.000
_cell.length_c   1.000
_cell.angle_alpha   90.00
_cell.angle_beta   90.00
_cell.angle_gamma   90.00
#
_symmetry.space_group_name_H-M   'P 1'
#
loop_
_entity.id
_entity.type
_entity.pdbx_description
1 polymer ?
#
loop_
_entity_poly.entity_id
_entity_poly.type
_entity_poly.pdbx_seq_one_letter_code
_entity_poly.pdbx_strand_id
1 'polypeptide(L)'
;MAVLASLACVGRLVAQQPEQTESARPKPQVFQETIQPFLRQNCVRCHGVREANADIRLDTLLPNFSDKVTAQHWKSVMDAINVGAMPPDDEKQPSV
;
A
#
# COMPACT_ATOMS: atom_id res chain seq x y z
N MET A 1 10.15 63.01 -25.25
CA MET A 1 10.98 61.88 -24.79
C MET A 1 10.43 61.38 -23.47
N ALA A 2 9.71 60.27 -23.52
CA ALA A 2 9.20 59.56 -22.36
C ALA A 2 10.23 58.50 -21.94
N VAL A 3 10.48 58.33 -20.64
CA VAL A 3 10.40 57.02 -19.99
C VAL A 3 9.97 57.26 -18.54
N LEU A 4 8.84 56.66 -18.19
CA LEU A 4 8.20 56.68 -16.88
C LEU A 4 8.91 55.72 -15.92
N ALA A 5 8.93 56.07 -14.65
CA ALA A 5 9.34 55.20 -13.55
C ALA A 5 8.46 53.94 -13.49
N SER A 6 9.06 52.78 -13.17
CA SER A 6 8.33 51.63 -12.66
C SER A 6 9.20 50.88 -11.66
N LEU A 7 8.77 50.95 -10.39
CA LEU A 7 9.12 49.99 -9.36
C LEU A 7 8.64 48.60 -9.80
N ALA A 8 9.53 47.62 -9.75
CA ALA A 8 9.15 46.23 -9.58
C ALA A 8 10.13 45.59 -8.58
N CYS A 9 9.68 45.49 -7.32
CA CYS A 9 10.06 44.37 -6.47
C CYS A 9 9.78 43.07 -7.22
N VAL A 10 10.61 42.04 -7.01
CA VAL A 10 10.31 40.60 -6.82
C VAL A 10 11.65 39.93 -7.12
N GLY A 11 12.41 39.46 -6.15
CA GLY A 11 12.04 38.39 -5.22
C GLY A 11 13.10 37.31 -5.41
N ARG A 12 13.67 36.82 -4.31
CA ARG A 12 14.77 35.85 -4.26
C ARG A 12 14.65 34.77 -5.36
N LEU A 13 15.73 34.55 -6.10
CA LEU A 13 15.95 33.32 -6.87
C LEU A 13 16.19 32.17 -5.87
N VAL A 14 15.17 31.82 -5.09
CA VAL A 14 15.08 30.46 -4.54
C VAL A 14 14.75 29.61 -5.76
N ALA A 15 15.80 29.06 -6.39
CA ALA A 15 15.63 27.92 -7.27
C ALA A 15 14.78 26.92 -6.50
N GLN A 16 13.58 26.72 -7.01
CA GLN A 16 12.58 25.86 -6.41
C GLN A 16 13.23 24.50 -6.17
N GLN A 17 13.41 24.20 -4.88
CA GLN A 17 13.63 22.85 -4.41
C GLN A 17 12.56 21.98 -5.09
N PRO A 18 12.93 20.91 -5.81
CA PRO A 18 11.93 20.02 -6.39
C PRO A 18 11.04 19.56 -5.25
N GLU A 19 9.76 19.91 -5.38
CA GLU A 19 8.75 19.60 -4.41
C GLU A 19 8.76 18.11 -4.12
N GLN A 20 8.77 17.82 -2.83
CA GLN A 20 8.74 16.49 -2.25
C GLN A 20 7.44 15.78 -2.64
N THR A 21 7.41 15.19 -3.84
CA THR A 21 6.33 14.31 -4.31
C THR A 21 6.88 12.90 -4.54
N GLU A 22 7.92 12.50 -3.80
CA GLU A 22 8.48 11.15 -3.84
C GLU A 22 7.75 10.20 -2.87
N SER A 23 6.99 10.73 -1.89
CA SER A 23 6.48 9.94 -0.76
C SER A 23 5.13 9.24 -0.98
N ALA A 24 4.48 9.44 -2.14
CA ALA A 24 3.10 8.99 -2.34
C ALA A 24 2.95 7.66 -3.12
N ARG A 25 4.03 7.08 -3.66
CA ARG A 25 3.94 5.81 -4.39
C ARG A 25 4.24 4.63 -3.46
N PRO A 26 3.39 3.60 -3.39
CA PRO A 26 3.73 2.37 -2.69
C PRO A 26 5.02 1.82 -3.27
N LYS A 27 6.07 1.75 -2.44
CA LYS A 27 7.35 1.15 -2.83
C LYS A 27 7.16 -0.37 -2.81
N PRO A 28 7.30 -1.08 -3.95
CA PRO A 28 7.15 -2.54 -3.99
C PRO A 28 8.01 -3.29 -2.97
N GLN A 29 9.13 -2.68 -2.56
CA GLN A 29 10.06 -3.20 -1.55
C GLN A 29 9.40 -3.41 -0.19
N VAL A 30 8.54 -2.48 0.28
CA VAL A 30 7.86 -2.62 1.58
C VAL A 30 6.99 -3.87 1.61
N PHE A 31 6.31 -4.15 0.50
CA PHE A 31 5.51 -5.37 0.41
C PHE A 31 6.39 -6.61 0.50
N GLN A 32 7.48 -6.67 -0.26
CA GLN A 32 8.35 -7.85 -0.32
C GLN A 32 9.12 -8.10 1.00
N GLU A 33 9.56 -7.04 1.66
CA GLU A 33 10.42 -7.12 2.85
C GLU A 33 9.64 -7.22 4.16
N THR A 34 8.42 -6.70 4.22
CA THR A 34 7.65 -6.63 5.47
C THR A 34 6.34 -7.39 5.40
N ILE A 35 5.52 -7.13 4.38
CA ILE A 35 4.16 -7.67 4.32
C ILE A 35 4.15 -9.13 3.86
N GLN A 36 4.90 -9.46 2.80
CA GLN A 36 4.93 -10.79 2.23
C GLN A 36 5.46 -11.86 3.22
N PRO A 37 6.53 -11.61 4.00
CA PRO A 37 6.95 -12.53 5.06
C PRO A 37 5.88 -12.75 6.12
N PHE A 38 5.20 -11.68 6.56
CA PHE A 38 4.12 -11.78 7.53
C PHE A 38 2.97 -12.65 7.02
N LEU A 39 2.52 -12.44 5.78
CA LEU A 39 1.45 -13.24 5.17
C LEU A 39 1.87 -14.69 5.01
N ARG A 40 3.12 -14.96 4.61
CA ARG A 40 3.66 -16.32 4.49
C ARG A 40 3.63 -17.07 5.82
N GLN A 41 3.98 -16.39 6.91
CA GLN A 41 4.05 -17.01 8.23
C GLN A 41 2.67 -17.28 8.83
N ASN A 42 1.71 -16.37 8.63
CA ASN A 42 0.46 -16.37 9.40
C ASN A 42 -0.81 -16.68 8.57
N CYS A 43 -0.78 -16.49 7.25
CA CYS A 43 -2.00 -16.55 6.43
C CYS A 43 -1.94 -17.64 5.35
N VAL A 44 -0.78 -17.84 4.72
CA VAL A 44 -0.62 -18.71 3.54
C VAL A 44 -0.86 -20.19 3.83
N ARG A 45 -0.79 -20.65 5.09
CA ARG A 45 -1.09 -22.05 5.42
C ARG A 45 -2.51 -22.44 4.99
N CYS A 46 -3.49 -21.56 5.23
CA CYS A 46 -4.92 -21.78 4.98
C CYS A 46 -5.44 -21.02 3.74
N HIS A 47 -4.68 -20.04 3.24
CA HIS A 47 -4.98 -19.22 2.05
C HIS A 47 -3.85 -19.32 1.02
N GLY A 48 -3.40 -20.54 0.72
CA GLY A 48 -2.30 -20.84 -0.18
C GLY A 48 -2.63 -21.99 -1.13
N VAL A 49 -1.61 -22.62 -1.70
CA VAL A 49 -1.81 -23.72 -2.67
C VAL A 49 -2.46 -24.97 -2.07
N ARG A 50 -2.25 -25.23 -0.78
CA ARG A 50 -2.77 -26.44 -0.11
C ARG A 50 -4.25 -26.30 0.25
N GLU A 51 -4.63 -25.12 0.71
CA GLU A 51 -5.97 -24.76 1.14
C GLU A 51 -6.22 -23.33 0.67
N ALA A 52 -7.31 -23.13 -0.06
CA ALA A 52 -7.70 -21.84 -0.62
C ALA A 52 -9.02 -21.41 0.02
N ASN A 53 -9.03 -21.27 1.35
CA ASN A 53 -10.27 -20.98 2.07
C ASN A 53 -10.89 -19.68 1.56
N ALA A 54 -12.22 -19.72 1.36
CA ALA A 54 -13.00 -18.64 0.74
C ALA A 54 -12.49 -18.20 -0.65
N ASP A 55 -11.83 -19.10 -1.39
CA ASP A 55 -11.23 -18.87 -2.71
C ASP A 55 -10.17 -17.75 -2.74
N ILE A 56 -9.55 -17.46 -1.59
CA ILE A 56 -8.48 -16.47 -1.47
C ILE A 56 -7.10 -17.13 -1.46
N ARG A 57 -6.23 -16.72 -2.39
CA ARG A 57 -4.86 -17.19 -2.59
C ARG A 57 -3.84 -16.10 -2.29
N LEU A 58 -3.42 -15.98 -1.03
CA LEU A 58 -2.47 -14.95 -0.58
C LEU A 58 -1.01 -15.25 -0.96
N ASP A 59 -0.71 -16.48 -1.38
CA ASP A 59 0.62 -16.85 -1.89
C ASP A 59 0.92 -16.26 -3.27
N THR A 60 -0.12 -15.95 -4.06
CA THR A 60 0.00 -15.41 -5.42
C THR A 60 -0.61 -14.02 -5.59
N LEU A 61 -1.37 -13.52 -4.60
CA LEU A 61 -2.01 -12.20 -4.67
C LEU A 61 -0.96 -11.07 -4.59
N LEU A 62 -0.77 -10.37 -5.70
CA LEU A 62 0.14 -9.23 -5.79
C LEU A 62 -0.51 -7.94 -5.23
N PRO A 63 0.27 -6.96 -4.74
CA PRO A 63 -0.26 -5.67 -4.28
C PRO A 63 -0.59 -4.72 -5.45
N ASN A 64 -1.28 -5.23 -6.48
CA ASN A 64 -1.67 -4.45 -7.65
C ASN A 64 -3.08 -3.88 -7.50
N PHE A 65 -3.19 -2.71 -6.87
CA PHE A 65 -4.48 -2.04 -6.64
C PHE A 65 -5.08 -1.37 -7.89
N SER A 66 -4.33 -1.31 -9.00
CA SER A 66 -4.87 -0.86 -10.29
C SER A 66 -5.71 -1.95 -10.98
N ASP A 67 -5.48 -3.22 -10.64
CA ASP A 67 -6.31 -4.32 -11.09
C ASP A 67 -7.53 -4.46 -10.17
N LYS A 68 -8.74 -4.39 -10.75
CA LYS A 68 -9.99 -4.30 -9.99
C LYS A 68 -10.28 -5.57 -9.20
N VAL A 69 -9.94 -6.73 -9.77
CA VAL A 69 -10.16 -8.04 -9.12
C VAL A 69 -9.19 -8.19 -7.94
N THR A 70 -7.91 -7.89 -8.16
CA THR A 70 -6.88 -7.89 -7.12
C THR A 70 -7.24 -6.94 -5.98
N ALA A 71 -7.67 -5.71 -6.30
CA ALA A 71 -8.11 -4.74 -5.30
C ALA A 71 -9.31 -5.24 -4.48
N GLN A 72 -10.27 -5.91 -5.12
CA GLN A 72 -11.42 -6.49 -4.44
C GLN A 72 -11.01 -7.63 -3.49
N HIS A 73 -10.07 -8.48 -3.88
CA HIS A 73 -9.54 -9.52 -2.98
C HIS A 73 -8.84 -8.92 -1.77
N TRP A 74 -7.99 -7.89 -1.96
CA TRP A 74 -7.39 -7.18 -0.83
C TRP A 74 -8.42 -6.53 0.08
N LYS A 75 -9.50 -5.98 -0.50
CA LYS A 75 -10.62 -5.47 0.29
C LYS A 75 -11.26 -6.58 1.13
N SER A 76 -11.55 -7.75 0.55
CA SER A 76 -12.13 -8.88 1.30
C SER A 76 -11.23 -9.34 2.45
N VAL A 77 -9.90 -9.37 2.22
CA VAL A 77 -8.92 -9.70 3.27
C VAL A 77 -8.98 -8.69 4.41
N MET A 78 -8.96 -7.39 4.09
CA MET A 78 -9.05 -6.33 5.10
C MET A 78 -10.39 -6.36 5.85
N ASP A 79 -11.50 -6.57 5.15
CA ASP A 79 -12.82 -6.65 5.75
C ASP A 79 -12.89 -7.83 6.74
N ALA A 80 -12.36 -9.01 6.38
CA ALA A 80 -12.31 -10.18 7.26
C ALA A 80 -11.49 -9.95 8.54
N ILE A 81 -10.34 -9.27 8.42
CA ILE A 81 -9.50 -8.89 9.57
C ILE A 81 -10.23 -7.87 10.45
N ASN A 82 -10.82 -6.83 9.85
CA ASN A 82 -11.47 -5.74 10.58
C ASN A 82 -12.68 -6.19 11.39
N VAL A 83 -13.41 -7.21 10.92
CA VAL A 83 -14.54 -7.79 11.65
C VAL A 83 -14.14 -8.92 12.60
N GLY A 84 -12.84 -9.24 12.70
CA GLY A 84 -12.34 -10.29 13.58
C GLY A 84 -12.65 -11.71 13.10
N ALA A 85 -13.01 -11.89 11.83
CA ALA A 85 -13.21 -13.23 11.25
C ALA A 85 -11.88 -13.94 10.94
N MET A 86 -10.78 -13.18 10.91
CA MET A 86 -9.44 -13.72 10.71
C MET A 86 -8.49 -13.24 11.82
N PRO A 87 -7.63 -14.15 12.32
CA PRO A 87 -7.64 -15.60 12.08
C PRO A 87 -8.87 -16.29 12.70
N PRO A 88 -9.20 -17.53 12.31
CA PRO A 88 -10.27 -18.30 12.93
C PRO A 88 -9.98 -18.59 14.42
N ASP A 89 -11.03 -18.91 15.19
CA ASP A 89 -10.97 -19.06 16.66
C ASP A 89 -9.97 -20.12 17.16
N ASP A 90 -9.65 -21.12 16.32
CA ASP A 90 -8.70 -22.19 16.62
C ASP A 90 -7.23 -21.81 16.32
N GLU A 91 -7.02 -20.62 15.75
CA GLU A 91 -5.71 -20.09 15.38
C GLU A 91 -5.34 -18.87 16.22
N LYS A 92 -4.04 -18.72 16.52
CA LYS A 92 -3.56 -17.61 17.33
C LYS A 92 -3.46 -16.34 16.50
N GLN A 93 -4.06 -15.25 16.99
CA GLN A 93 -3.83 -13.90 16.46
C GLN A 93 -2.33 -13.53 16.56
N PRO A 94 -1.67 -13.15 15.45
CA PRO A 94 -0.28 -12.71 15.49
C PRO A 94 -0.13 -11.43 16.33
N SER A 95 0.92 -11.37 17.15
CA SER A 95 1.15 -10.28 18.11
C SER A 95 2.02 -9.14 17.52
N VAL A 96 1.75 -8.75 16.27
CA VAL A 96 2.59 -7.79 15.49
C VAL A 96 3.13 -6.61 16.29
#